data_AF-A0A4E0R7L8-F1
#
_entry.id   AF-A0A4E0R7L8-F1
#
_cell.length_a   1.000
_cell.length_b   1.000
_cell.length_c   1.000
_cell.angle_alpha   90.00
_cell.angle_beta   90.00
_cell.angle_gamma   90.00
#
_symmetry.space_group_name_H-M   'P 1'
#
loop_
_entity.id
_entity.type
_entity.pdbx_description
1 polymer ?
#
loop_
_entity_poly.entity_id
_entity_poly.type
_entity_poly.pdbx_seq_one_letter_code
_entity_poly.pdbx_strand_id
1 'polypeptide(L)'
;MRNLGQSKLVLACLFTMLMLHLIIWIEDSFDNVGVNYAASLIRDDEEYRFAQALTVLNARKNTKGRFAFQYAGGARDHEKQPFVELYPTPELTFSILAANRWTHEIDDYEPSYLLESTANLLLAIEEDLSLYGARFSSINVTLCPTTDQVDQFSELAIISKLLPVEAIKKRQKPMDSFTLSCRTLLDVGSCIRQCVTSSVTNSYMVLLEDDLIAEDQLLQRMWDILAQFATVSPSVEKEIGAVVLYLRGVDFQFSLSDVTSMWELSILSFGFTMLIISFILPRWYRRFCFPSDFILVFLTFILSALIVCFIGRPRWTNWLLFLSRKQSFAYAFRPLDDSGASGLLIPSAVARSLGEYLWGLNCSELDSRAPFGLKSAVISNFLRTQNLEIYTIWPTLFRHRGLYSIYKNDIHDPHTMN
;
A
#
# COMPACT_ATOMS: atom_id res chain seq x y z
N MET A 1 -23.67 55.78 -8.35
CA MET A 1 -22.73 54.93 -9.11
C MET A 1 -21.99 53.85 -8.28
N ARG A 2 -22.00 53.87 -6.93
CA ARG A 2 -21.36 52.82 -6.09
C ARG A 2 -22.07 51.46 -6.05
N ASN A 3 -23.37 51.39 -6.32
CA ASN A 3 -24.15 50.13 -6.24
C ASN A 3 -24.00 49.19 -7.45
N LEU A 4 -23.45 49.68 -8.57
CA LEU A 4 -23.31 48.88 -9.80
C LEU A 4 -22.11 47.92 -9.78
N GLY A 5 -21.14 48.16 -8.89
CA GLY A 5 -19.95 47.30 -8.73
C GLY A 5 -20.24 46.08 -7.85
N GLN A 6 -21.03 46.27 -6.79
CA GLN A 6 -21.42 45.17 -5.89
C GLN A 6 -22.36 44.18 -6.58
N SER A 7 -23.31 44.65 -7.40
CA SER A 7 -24.22 43.76 -8.14
C SER A 7 -23.49 42.88 -9.16
N LYS A 8 -22.43 43.39 -9.80
CA LYS A 8 -21.60 42.63 -10.75
C LYS A 8 -20.74 41.58 -10.07
N LEU A 9 -20.19 41.89 -8.89
CA LEU A 9 -19.41 40.93 -8.10
C LEU A 9 -20.29 39.77 -7.61
N VAL A 10 -21.49 40.09 -7.09
CA VAL A 10 -22.46 39.09 -6.62
C VAL A 10 -22.93 38.20 -7.77
N LEU A 11 -23.16 38.77 -8.95
CA LEU A 11 -23.55 37.99 -10.14
C LEU A 11 -22.41 37.07 -10.62
N ALA A 12 -21.16 37.53 -10.58
CA ALA A 12 -20.01 36.70 -10.94
C ALA A 12 -19.82 35.54 -9.94
N CYS A 13 -19.95 35.79 -8.63
CA CYS A 13 -19.89 34.74 -7.61
C CYS A 13 -21.05 33.74 -7.71
N LEU A 14 -22.26 34.20 -8.02
CA LEU A 14 -23.41 33.31 -8.25
C LEU A 14 -23.22 32.45 -9.49
N PHE A 15 -22.66 33.02 -10.57
CA PHE A 15 -22.40 32.27 -11.79
C PHE A 15 -21.29 31.22 -11.60
N THR A 16 -20.19 31.56 -10.90
CA THR A 16 -19.15 30.57 -10.60
C THR A 16 -19.65 29.48 -9.65
N MET A 17 -20.45 29.82 -8.64
CA MET A 17 -21.11 28.83 -7.77
C MET A 17 -22.04 27.90 -8.57
N LEU A 18 -22.86 28.45 -9.46
CA LEU A 18 -23.76 27.67 -10.32
C LEU A 18 -22.98 26.72 -11.23
N MET A 19 -21.91 27.18 -11.87
CA MET A 19 -21.08 26.34 -12.74
C MET A 19 -20.36 25.25 -11.95
N LEU A 20 -19.86 25.57 -10.74
CA LEU A 20 -19.26 24.58 -9.85
C LEU A 20 -20.29 23.50 -9.46
N HIS A 21 -21.51 23.93 -9.13
CA HIS A 21 -22.60 23.03 -8.74
C HIS A 21 -23.08 22.17 -9.92
N LEU A 22 -23.12 22.73 -11.13
CA LEU A 22 -23.46 21.99 -12.35
C LEU A 22 -22.39 20.95 -12.69
N ILE A 23 -21.10 21.28 -12.52
CA ILE A 23 -19.99 20.34 -12.72
C ILE A 23 -20.09 19.19 -11.71
N ILE A 24 -20.26 19.50 -10.42
CA ILE A 24 -20.45 18.49 -9.36
C ILE A 24 -21.67 17.62 -9.66
N TRP A 25 -22.80 18.20 -10.08
CA TRP A 25 -24.02 17.46 -10.38
C TRP A 25 -23.89 16.55 -11.61
N ILE A 26 -23.18 17.01 -12.66
CA ILE A 26 -22.90 16.19 -13.84
C ILE A 26 -22.00 15.01 -13.45
N GLU A 27 -20.95 15.24 -12.65
CA GLU A 27 -20.05 14.19 -12.15
C GLU A 27 -20.84 13.13 -11.34
N ASP A 28 -21.61 13.58 -10.34
CA ASP A 28 -22.43 12.72 -9.47
C ASP A 28 -23.52 11.95 -10.25
N SER A 29 -24.04 12.53 -11.34
CA SER A 29 -25.04 11.87 -12.20
C SER A 29 -24.45 10.83 -13.15
N PHE A 30 -23.18 10.97 -13.56
CA PHE A 30 -22.48 9.98 -14.38
C PHE A 30 -21.96 8.80 -13.56
N ASP A 31 -21.56 9.03 -12.30
CA ASP A 31 -21.05 7.97 -11.43
C ASP A 31 -22.14 6.93 -11.07
N ASN A 32 -23.38 7.37 -10.80
CA ASN A 32 -24.43 6.49 -10.25
C ASN A 32 -25.02 5.46 -11.23
N VAL A 33 -24.99 5.68 -12.55
CA VAL A 33 -25.43 4.68 -13.56
C VAL A 33 -24.30 3.69 -13.89
N GLY A 34 -23.04 4.07 -13.60
CA GLY A 34 -21.84 3.27 -13.86
C GLY A 34 -21.52 2.25 -12.77
N VAL A 35 -21.97 2.43 -11.53
CA VAL A 35 -21.52 1.61 -10.38
C VAL A 35 -21.78 0.11 -10.57
N ASN A 36 -22.98 -0.28 -10.98
CA ASN A 36 -23.32 -1.71 -11.16
C ASN A 36 -22.57 -2.34 -12.36
N TYR A 37 -22.32 -1.57 -13.42
CA TYR A 37 -21.56 -2.04 -14.59
C TYR A 37 -20.06 -2.11 -14.29
N ALA A 38 -19.53 -1.12 -13.56
CA ALA A 38 -18.15 -1.11 -13.08
C ALA A 38 -17.88 -2.28 -12.13
N ALA A 39 -18.77 -2.52 -11.15
CA ALA A 39 -18.67 -3.67 -10.26
C ALA A 39 -18.66 -5.01 -11.02
N SER A 40 -19.49 -5.14 -12.07
CA SER A 40 -19.50 -6.33 -12.93
C SER A 40 -18.19 -6.50 -13.71
N LEU A 41 -17.63 -5.44 -14.29
CA LEU A 41 -16.35 -5.51 -15.02
C LEU A 41 -15.18 -5.89 -14.11
N ILE A 42 -15.19 -5.35 -12.89
CA ILE A 42 -14.15 -5.62 -11.90
C ILE A 42 -14.23 -7.08 -11.45
N ARG A 43 -15.44 -7.58 -11.22
CA ARG A 43 -15.69 -8.99 -10.92
C ARG A 43 -15.20 -9.91 -12.04
N ASP A 44 -15.50 -9.62 -13.29
CA ASP A 44 -15.06 -10.42 -14.44
C ASP A 44 -13.51 -10.48 -14.51
N ASP A 45 -12.85 -9.35 -14.25
CA ASP A 45 -11.40 -9.27 -14.20
C ASP A 45 -10.81 -10.06 -13.01
N GLU A 46 -11.42 -9.99 -11.84
CA GLU A 46 -11.04 -10.79 -10.66
C GLU A 46 -11.22 -12.30 -10.91
N GLU A 47 -12.33 -12.72 -11.54
CA GLU A 47 -12.57 -14.13 -11.90
C GLU A 47 -11.56 -14.64 -12.95
N TYR A 48 -11.22 -13.81 -13.94
CA TYR A 48 -10.19 -14.13 -14.91
C TYR A 48 -8.82 -14.29 -14.27
N ARG A 49 -8.43 -13.38 -13.37
CA ARG A 49 -7.15 -13.44 -12.64
C ARG A 49 -7.09 -14.64 -11.70
N PHE A 50 -8.19 -14.96 -11.02
CA PHE A 50 -8.31 -16.20 -10.26
C PHE A 50 -8.06 -17.43 -11.13
N ALA A 51 -8.70 -17.50 -12.30
CA ALA A 51 -8.51 -18.61 -13.23
C ALA A 51 -7.05 -18.71 -13.72
N GLN A 52 -6.37 -17.58 -13.96
CA GLN A 52 -4.95 -17.54 -14.30
C GLN A 52 -4.08 -18.07 -13.16
N ALA A 53 -4.25 -17.54 -11.94
CA ALA A 53 -3.51 -17.97 -10.75
C ALA A 53 -3.69 -19.48 -10.52
N LEU A 54 -4.92 -19.97 -10.60
CA LEU A 54 -5.23 -21.39 -10.45
C LEU A 54 -4.58 -22.24 -11.54
N THR A 55 -4.58 -21.77 -12.79
CA THR A 55 -3.94 -22.46 -13.92
C THR A 55 -2.43 -22.59 -13.71
N VAL A 56 -1.78 -21.50 -13.31
CA VAL A 56 -0.35 -21.47 -12.96
C VAL A 56 -0.03 -22.48 -11.86
N LEU A 57 -0.79 -22.44 -10.77
CA LEU A 57 -0.56 -23.31 -9.62
C LEU A 57 -0.76 -24.78 -9.96
N ASN A 58 -1.80 -25.11 -10.75
CA ASN A 58 -2.06 -26.48 -11.19
C ASN A 58 -1.00 -26.98 -12.17
N ALA A 59 -0.59 -26.17 -13.15
CA ALA A 59 0.47 -26.50 -14.09
C ALA A 59 1.77 -26.82 -13.35
N ARG A 60 2.08 -26.04 -12.31
CA ARG A 60 3.26 -26.26 -11.49
C ARG A 60 3.17 -27.51 -10.63
N LYS A 61 2.05 -27.72 -9.94
CA LYS A 61 1.81 -28.93 -9.14
C LYS A 61 2.06 -30.20 -9.96
N ASN A 62 1.62 -30.19 -11.21
CA ASN A 62 1.76 -31.33 -12.12
C ASN A 62 3.18 -31.55 -12.64
N THR A 63 4.03 -30.51 -12.65
CA THR A 63 5.37 -30.56 -13.25
C THR A 63 6.50 -30.65 -12.22
N LYS A 64 6.36 -29.99 -11.07
CA LYS A 64 7.44 -29.83 -10.08
C LYS A 64 7.06 -30.26 -8.65
N GLY A 65 5.80 -30.64 -8.40
CA GLY A 65 5.34 -31.04 -7.07
C GLY A 65 5.17 -29.85 -6.11
N ARG A 66 5.47 -30.07 -4.81
CA ARG A 66 5.41 -29.01 -3.77
C ARG A 66 6.57 -28.03 -3.94
N PHE A 67 6.37 -26.80 -3.48
CA PHE A 67 7.42 -25.80 -3.44
C PHE A 67 8.49 -26.18 -2.40
N ALA A 68 9.73 -26.37 -2.86
CA ALA A 68 10.88 -26.48 -1.98
C ALA A 68 11.35 -25.07 -1.59
N PHE A 69 10.88 -24.58 -0.44
CA PHE A 69 11.30 -23.31 0.17
C PHE A 69 12.67 -23.39 0.86
N GLN A 70 13.29 -24.57 0.82
CA GLN A 70 14.65 -24.82 1.27
C GLN A 70 15.48 -25.27 0.07
N TYR A 71 16.52 -24.50 -0.24
CA TYR A 71 17.41 -24.82 -1.34
C TYR A 71 18.18 -26.10 -1.03
N ALA A 72 18.09 -27.10 -1.91
CA ALA A 72 19.03 -28.22 -1.86
C ALA A 72 20.45 -27.68 -2.13
N GLY A 73 21.43 -28.12 -1.35
CA GLY A 73 22.81 -27.58 -1.29
C GLY A 73 23.66 -27.64 -2.58
N GLY A 74 23.05 -27.89 -3.75
CA GLY A 74 23.69 -27.87 -5.07
C GLY A 74 23.14 -26.81 -6.03
N ALA A 75 22.19 -25.96 -5.62
CA ALA A 75 21.55 -24.97 -6.51
C ALA A 75 22.45 -23.76 -6.89
N ARG A 76 23.76 -23.79 -6.63
CA ARG A 76 24.69 -22.69 -6.96
C ARG A 76 25.33 -22.82 -8.35
N ASP A 77 25.23 -23.97 -9.02
CA ASP A 77 26.10 -24.33 -10.16
C ASP A 77 25.45 -24.24 -11.57
N HIS A 78 24.56 -23.27 -11.82
CA HIS A 78 24.12 -22.99 -13.20
C HIS A 78 24.46 -21.56 -13.57
N GLU A 79 24.78 -21.31 -14.86
CA GLU A 79 25.10 -19.99 -15.43
C GLU A 79 24.02 -18.96 -15.07
N LYS A 80 24.25 -18.27 -13.95
CA LYS A 80 23.30 -17.34 -13.34
C LYS A 80 23.79 -15.93 -13.51
N GLN A 81 22.86 -14.99 -13.48
CA GLN A 81 23.19 -13.57 -13.54
C GLN A 81 24.05 -13.21 -12.32
N PRO A 82 25.14 -12.43 -12.49
CA PRO A 82 25.97 -12.01 -11.38
C PRO A 82 25.18 -11.06 -10.46
N PHE A 83 25.36 -11.22 -9.15
CA PHE A 83 24.81 -10.33 -8.14
C PHE A 83 25.87 -10.05 -7.05
N VAL A 84 25.68 -8.96 -6.29
CA VAL A 84 26.56 -8.64 -5.17
C VAL A 84 26.24 -9.58 -4.02
N GLU A 85 27.18 -10.44 -3.63
CA GLU A 85 27.02 -11.36 -2.51
C GLU A 85 26.96 -10.61 -1.17
N LEU A 86 25.98 -10.96 -0.34
CA LEU A 86 25.83 -10.44 1.01
C LEU A 86 26.32 -11.49 2.02
N TYR A 87 27.16 -11.05 2.96
CA TYR A 87 27.67 -11.87 4.04
C TYR A 87 27.38 -11.22 5.40
N PRO A 88 26.67 -11.89 6.33
CA PRO A 88 25.98 -13.19 6.14
C PRO A 88 24.86 -13.14 5.09
N THR A 89 24.62 -14.26 4.40
CA THR A 89 23.54 -14.40 3.43
C THR A 89 22.17 -14.27 4.13
N PRO A 90 21.25 -13.43 3.63
CA PRO A 90 20.00 -13.17 4.32
C PRO A 90 18.98 -14.31 4.18
N GLU A 91 18.19 -14.49 5.23
CA GLU A 91 16.98 -15.31 5.26
C GLU A 91 15.74 -14.42 5.16
N LEU A 92 14.76 -14.82 4.35
CA LEU A 92 13.47 -14.14 4.23
C LEU A 92 12.31 -15.05 4.62
N THR A 93 11.37 -14.53 5.39
CA THR A 93 10.10 -15.19 5.69
C THR A 93 8.93 -14.28 5.34
N PHE A 94 8.18 -14.64 4.31
CA PHE A 94 6.90 -14.02 3.97
C PHE A 94 5.81 -14.59 4.87
N SER A 95 5.13 -13.71 5.60
CA SER A 95 4.04 -14.05 6.51
C SER A 95 2.80 -13.30 6.05
N ILE A 96 1.86 -14.05 5.49
CA ILE A 96 0.64 -13.50 4.90
C ILE A 96 -0.51 -13.70 5.88
N LEU A 97 -1.13 -12.60 6.29
CA LEU A 97 -2.39 -12.61 7.03
C LEU A 97 -3.51 -12.98 6.07
N ALA A 98 -4.01 -14.21 6.21
CA ALA A 98 -5.00 -14.80 5.31
C ALA A 98 -6.40 -14.56 5.89
N ALA A 99 -7.11 -13.58 5.34
CA ALA A 99 -8.41 -13.18 5.85
C ALA A 99 -9.54 -14.02 5.23
N ASN A 100 -10.38 -14.62 6.07
CA ASN A 100 -11.56 -15.34 5.60
C ASN A 100 -12.73 -14.36 5.38
N ARG A 101 -12.91 -13.94 4.12
CA ARG A 101 -13.83 -12.87 3.72
C ARG A 101 -15.28 -13.34 3.58
N TRP A 102 -15.52 -14.66 3.53
CA TRP A 102 -16.85 -15.29 3.65
C TRP A 102 -17.71 -14.75 4.81
N THR A 103 -17.08 -14.27 5.89
CA THR A 103 -17.78 -13.76 7.07
C THR A 103 -18.30 -12.32 6.94
N HIS A 104 -17.97 -11.62 5.85
CA HIS A 104 -18.41 -10.26 5.58
C HIS A 104 -19.48 -10.26 4.49
N GLU A 105 -20.76 -10.13 4.89
CA GLU A 105 -21.90 -9.95 3.98
C GLU A 105 -21.89 -8.53 3.37
N ILE A 106 -20.90 -8.22 2.53
CA ILE A 106 -20.91 -6.96 1.79
C ILE A 106 -21.69 -7.15 0.47
N ASP A 107 -21.49 -8.29 -0.21
CA ASP A 107 -22.30 -8.78 -1.33
C ASP A 107 -22.14 -10.31 -1.52
N ASP A 108 -22.80 -10.87 -2.54
CA ASP A 108 -22.77 -12.32 -2.86
C ASP A 108 -21.44 -12.79 -3.52
N TYR A 109 -20.47 -11.89 -3.74
CA TYR A 109 -19.22 -12.18 -4.43
C TYR A 109 -18.03 -12.22 -3.46
N GLU A 110 -17.31 -13.34 -3.44
CA GLU A 110 -16.11 -13.51 -2.63
C GLU A 110 -14.84 -13.37 -3.51
N PRO A 111 -14.10 -12.26 -3.44
CA PRO A 111 -12.86 -12.11 -4.18
C PRO A 111 -11.77 -13.01 -3.60
N SER A 112 -11.08 -13.75 -4.46
CA SER A 112 -10.02 -14.69 -4.10
C SER A 112 -8.62 -14.05 -4.06
N TYR A 113 -8.44 -13.06 -3.18
CA TYR A 113 -7.20 -12.29 -3.09
C TYR A 113 -6.01 -13.13 -2.61
N LEU A 114 -6.22 -14.04 -1.65
CA LEU A 114 -5.16 -14.86 -1.09
C LEU A 114 -4.54 -15.78 -2.14
N LEU A 115 -5.36 -16.37 -3.01
CA LEU A 115 -4.88 -17.24 -4.08
C LEU A 115 -4.02 -16.44 -5.07
N GLU A 116 -4.50 -15.27 -5.49
CA GLU A 116 -3.80 -14.42 -6.44
C GLU A 116 -2.47 -13.90 -5.87
N SER A 117 -2.49 -13.32 -4.67
CA SER A 117 -1.29 -12.78 -4.00
C SER A 117 -0.25 -13.87 -3.78
N THR A 118 -0.67 -15.03 -3.28
CA THR A 118 0.22 -16.16 -3.04
C THR A 118 0.78 -16.71 -4.35
N ALA A 119 -0.05 -16.90 -5.39
CA ALA A 119 0.42 -17.42 -6.68
C ALA A 119 1.50 -16.53 -7.30
N ASN A 120 1.29 -15.21 -7.31
CA ASN A 120 2.25 -14.25 -7.85
C ASN A 120 3.54 -14.21 -7.04
N LEU A 121 3.47 -14.24 -5.71
CA LEU A 121 4.66 -14.32 -4.85
C LEU A 121 5.48 -15.59 -5.16
N LEU A 122 4.79 -16.72 -5.29
CA LEU A 122 5.39 -18.01 -5.57
C LEU A 122 6.05 -18.09 -6.96
N LEU A 123 5.51 -17.38 -7.95
CA LEU A 123 6.13 -17.18 -9.26
C LEU A 123 7.36 -16.28 -9.17
N ALA A 124 7.27 -15.15 -8.46
CA ALA A 124 8.39 -14.23 -8.29
C ALA A 124 9.59 -14.91 -7.61
N ILE A 125 9.35 -15.79 -6.64
CA ILE A 125 10.39 -16.60 -5.99
C ILE A 125 11.04 -17.59 -6.97
N GLU A 126 10.27 -18.21 -7.89
CA GLU A 126 10.86 -19.08 -8.91
C GLU A 126 11.71 -18.32 -9.90
N GLU A 127 11.18 -17.21 -10.39
CA GLU A 127 11.87 -16.39 -11.37
C GLU A 127 13.22 -15.96 -10.78
N ASP A 128 13.24 -15.48 -9.54
CA ASP A 128 14.45 -15.16 -8.80
C ASP A 128 15.45 -16.33 -8.74
N LEU A 129 14.97 -17.51 -8.33
CA LEU A 129 15.78 -18.71 -8.21
C LEU A 129 16.33 -19.17 -9.58
N SER A 130 15.57 -18.98 -10.64
CA SER A 130 15.97 -19.32 -12.00
C SER A 130 17.06 -18.38 -12.53
N LEU A 131 16.97 -17.08 -12.21
CA LEU A 131 17.88 -16.04 -12.70
C LEU A 131 19.19 -15.98 -11.90
N TYR A 132 19.10 -16.01 -10.57
CA TYR A 132 20.23 -15.75 -9.66
C TYR A 132 20.60 -16.95 -8.80
N GLY A 133 19.73 -17.95 -8.70
CA GLY A 133 19.94 -19.09 -7.82
C GLY A 133 19.64 -18.82 -6.36
N ALA A 134 20.23 -19.63 -5.50
CA ALA A 134 20.06 -19.56 -4.05
C ALA A 134 20.91 -18.41 -3.47
N ARG A 135 20.54 -17.16 -3.83
CA ARG A 135 21.18 -15.95 -3.27
C ARG A 135 20.69 -15.64 -1.86
N PHE A 136 19.47 -16.02 -1.52
CA PHE A 136 18.99 -16.07 -0.14
C PHE A 136 19.38 -17.40 0.50
N SER A 137 19.60 -17.43 1.82
CA SER A 137 19.88 -18.69 2.52
C SER A 137 18.62 -19.58 2.56
N SER A 138 17.46 -18.95 2.70
CA SER A 138 16.14 -19.55 2.74
C SER A 138 15.09 -18.48 2.41
N ILE A 139 14.02 -18.90 1.74
CA ILE A 139 12.81 -18.07 1.54
C ILE A 139 11.61 -18.90 1.95
N ASN A 140 11.02 -18.57 3.10
CA ASN A 140 9.84 -19.25 3.61
C ASN A 140 8.58 -18.45 3.29
N VAL A 141 7.50 -19.15 2.94
CA VAL A 141 6.16 -18.56 2.83
C VAL A 141 5.27 -19.21 3.87
N THR A 142 4.65 -18.39 4.72
CA THR A 142 3.78 -18.81 5.82
C THR A 142 2.46 -18.07 5.74
N LEU A 143 1.37 -18.80 5.99
CA LEU A 143 0.01 -18.28 5.96
C LEU A 143 -0.57 -18.32 7.38
N CYS A 144 -1.16 -17.20 7.80
CA CYS A 144 -1.79 -17.03 9.09
C CYS A 144 -3.29 -16.77 8.89
N PRO A 145 -4.15 -17.80 8.90
CA PRO A 145 -5.59 -17.62 8.80
C PRO A 145 -6.11 -16.81 9.98
N THR A 146 -6.97 -15.83 9.70
CA THR A 146 -7.60 -14.96 10.72
C THR A 146 -8.91 -15.55 11.25
N THR A 147 -9.22 -16.78 10.85
CA THR A 147 -10.43 -17.53 11.23
C THR A 147 -10.06 -18.82 11.95
N ASP A 148 -10.91 -19.24 12.89
CA ASP A 148 -10.82 -20.56 13.51
C ASP A 148 -11.40 -21.66 12.60
N GLN A 149 -12.23 -21.30 11.62
CA GLN A 149 -12.88 -22.22 10.68
C GLN A 149 -12.03 -22.44 9.42
N VAL A 150 -10.80 -22.90 9.63
CA VAL A 150 -9.80 -23.15 8.57
C VAL A 150 -10.35 -24.08 7.47
N ASP A 151 -11.18 -25.06 7.84
CA ASP A 151 -11.73 -26.06 6.91
C ASP A 151 -12.76 -25.47 5.93
N GLN A 152 -13.34 -24.31 6.25
CA GLN A 152 -14.29 -23.59 5.39
C GLN A 152 -13.60 -22.56 4.49
N PHE A 153 -12.29 -22.35 4.65
CA PHE A 153 -11.52 -21.40 3.87
C PHE A 153 -11.09 -22.03 2.53
N SER A 154 -11.92 -21.81 1.51
CA SER A 154 -11.80 -22.41 0.17
C SER A 154 -10.43 -22.16 -0.49
N GLU A 155 -9.94 -20.92 -0.46
CA GLU A 155 -8.64 -20.53 -1.02
C GLU A 155 -7.48 -21.26 -0.33
N LEU A 156 -7.53 -21.33 1.00
CA LEU A 156 -6.51 -22.02 1.78
C LEU A 156 -6.48 -23.52 1.50
N ALA A 157 -7.64 -24.15 1.26
CA ALA A 157 -7.72 -25.56 0.86
C ALA A 157 -7.04 -25.83 -0.49
N ILE A 158 -6.97 -24.84 -1.38
CA ILE A 158 -6.23 -24.92 -2.65
C ILE A 158 -4.73 -24.73 -2.39
N ILE A 159 -4.35 -23.67 -1.69
CA ILE A 159 -2.94 -23.28 -1.46
C ILE A 159 -2.20 -24.28 -0.57
N SER A 160 -2.88 -24.85 0.43
CA SER A 160 -2.32 -25.86 1.35
C SER A 160 -1.78 -27.10 0.65
N LYS A 161 -2.22 -27.39 -0.58
CA LYS A 161 -1.70 -28.50 -1.38
C LYS A 161 -0.31 -28.21 -1.95
N LEU A 162 0.10 -26.94 -2.01
CA LEU A 162 1.32 -26.44 -2.65
C LEU A 162 2.40 -26.08 -1.63
N LEU A 163 1.99 -25.62 -0.45
CA LEU A 163 2.85 -25.29 0.67
C LEU A 163 3.08 -26.51 1.58
N PRO A 164 4.20 -26.56 2.33
CA PRO A 164 4.36 -27.54 3.40
C PRO A 164 3.31 -27.33 4.49
N VAL A 165 2.96 -28.38 5.23
CA VAL A 165 1.89 -28.34 6.25
C VAL A 165 2.21 -27.31 7.34
N GLU A 166 3.49 -27.18 7.66
CA GLU A 166 4.02 -26.28 8.67
C GLU A 166 3.96 -24.80 8.25
N ALA A 167 3.71 -24.50 6.97
CA ALA A 167 3.53 -23.14 6.48
C ALA A 167 2.22 -22.51 6.98
N ILE A 168 1.21 -23.32 7.30
CA ILE A 168 -0.09 -22.82 7.73
C ILE A 168 -0.12 -22.76 9.26
N LYS A 169 -0.11 -21.54 9.79
CA LYS A 169 -0.10 -21.25 11.23
C LYS A 169 -1.52 -21.01 11.72
N LYS A 170 -2.10 -22.01 12.39
CA LYS A 170 -3.45 -21.89 12.96
C LYS A 170 -3.52 -20.73 13.95
N ARG A 171 -4.69 -20.10 14.03
CA ARG A 171 -4.97 -19.07 15.04
C ARG A 171 -4.81 -19.66 16.44
N GLN A 172 -4.15 -18.95 17.34
CA GLN A 172 -3.84 -19.46 18.69
C GLN A 172 -5.02 -19.38 19.65
N LYS A 173 -5.97 -18.45 19.43
CA LYS A 173 -7.14 -18.22 20.28
C LYS A 173 -8.30 -17.68 19.44
N PRO A 174 -9.55 -17.98 19.80
CA PRO A 174 -10.70 -17.32 19.20
C PRO A 174 -10.72 -15.84 19.59
N MET A 175 -10.89 -14.96 18.59
CA MET A 175 -10.93 -13.50 18.78
C MET A 175 -12.15 -12.86 18.13
N ASP A 176 -13.12 -13.67 17.72
CA ASP A 176 -14.30 -13.20 16.99
C ASP A 176 -15.25 -12.36 17.84
N SER A 177 -15.09 -12.39 19.17
CA SER A 177 -15.83 -11.55 20.12
C SER A 177 -15.22 -10.16 20.35
N PHE A 178 -14.02 -9.88 19.83
CA PHE A 178 -13.38 -8.58 19.95
C PHE A 178 -13.80 -7.64 18.83
N THR A 179 -13.60 -6.33 19.06
CA THR A 179 -13.77 -5.33 18.00
C THR A 179 -12.84 -5.61 16.83
N LEU A 180 -13.23 -5.15 15.65
CA LEU A 180 -12.46 -5.37 14.42
C LEU A 180 -11.01 -4.90 14.57
N SER A 181 -10.81 -3.69 15.11
CA SER A 181 -9.48 -3.12 15.32
C SER A 181 -8.61 -3.94 16.28
N CYS A 182 -9.17 -4.41 17.39
CA CYS A 182 -8.40 -5.25 18.31
C CYS A 182 -8.10 -6.62 17.69
N ARG A 183 -9.09 -7.23 17.04
CA ARG A 183 -8.93 -8.51 16.34
C ARG A 183 -7.79 -8.46 15.33
N THR A 184 -7.73 -7.43 14.50
CA THR A 184 -6.63 -7.23 13.54
C THR A 184 -5.27 -7.17 14.22
N LEU A 185 -5.12 -6.39 15.29
CA LEU A 185 -3.85 -6.25 16.01
C LEU A 185 -3.39 -7.58 16.64
N LEU A 186 -4.32 -8.34 17.22
CA LEU A 186 -4.04 -9.64 17.81
C LEU A 186 -3.74 -10.70 16.75
N ASP A 187 -4.41 -10.70 15.62
CA ASP A 187 -4.12 -11.60 14.49
C ASP A 187 -2.74 -11.30 13.88
N VAL A 188 -2.40 -10.02 13.71
CA VAL A 188 -1.04 -9.59 13.32
C VAL A 188 0.00 -10.06 14.34
N GLY A 189 -0.23 -9.80 15.63
CA GLY A 189 0.67 -10.22 16.70
C GLY A 189 0.87 -11.73 16.75
N SER A 190 -0.22 -12.50 16.68
CA SER A 190 -0.20 -13.97 16.59
C SER A 190 0.61 -14.45 15.40
N CYS A 191 0.39 -13.87 14.22
CA CYS A 191 1.10 -14.26 13.01
C CYS A 191 2.60 -14.02 13.13
N ILE A 192 3.00 -12.81 13.57
CA ILE A 192 4.41 -12.48 13.79
C ILE A 192 5.07 -13.46 14.77
N ARG A 193 4.44 -13.71 15.92
CA ARG A 193 4.99 -14.64 16.93
C ARG A 193 5.18 -16.06 16.41
N GLN A 194 4.26 -16.54 15.57
CA GLN A 194 4.31 -17.89 15.02
C GLN A 194 5.30 -18.04 13.85
N CYS A 195 5.59 -16.96 13.13
CA CYS A 195 6.43 -16.99 11.93
C CYS A 195 7.90 -16.63 12.21
N VAL A 196 8.18 -15.89 13.30
CA VAL A 196 9.55 -15.53 13.70
C VAL A 196 10.18 -16.68 14.49
N THR A 197 10.68 -17.69 13.78
CA THR A 197 11.33 -18.87 14.40
C THR A 197 12.85 -18.76 14.50
N SER A 198 13.47 -17.88 13.71
CA SER A 198 14.93 -17.76 13.59
C SER A 198 15.50 -16.73 14.57
N SER A 199 16.52 -17.11 15.34
CA SER A 199 17.34 -16.19 16.15
C SER A 199 18.55 -15.65 15.38
N VAL A 200 18.63 -15.92 14.07
CA VAL A 200 19.75 -15.51 13.22
C VAL A 200 19.70 -14.00 13.00
N THR A 201 20.85 -13.35 13.10
CA THR A 201 20.99 -11.88 12.99
C THR A 201 20.63 -11.33 11.60
N ASN A 202 20.77 -12.14 10.55
CA ASN A 202 20.45 -11.79 9.16
C ASN A 202 19.14 -12.44 8.67
N SER A 203 18.17 -12.56 9.56
CA SER A 203 16.83 -13.05 9.25
C SER A 203 15.86 -11.88 9.22
N TYR A 204 15.01 -11.84 8.20
CA TYR A 204 14.01 -10.79 8.00
C TYR A 204 12.63 -11.40 7.73
N MET A 205 11.62 -10.76 8.28
CA MET A 205 10.22 -11.09 8.10
C MET A 205 9.57 -10.05 7.20
N VAL A 206 8.85 -10.52 6.18
CA VAL A 206 7.96 -9.69 5.36
C VAL A 206 6.53 -9.99 5.79
N LEU A 207 5.89 -9.03 6.47
CA LEU A 207 4.49 -9.11 6.86
C LEU A 207 3.62 -8.54 5.74
N LEU A 208 2.65 -9.33 5.26
CA LEU A 208 1.74 -8.98 4.18
C LEU A 208 0.28 -9.24 4.58
N GLU A 209 -0.63 -8.44 4.06
CA GLU A 209 -2.05 -8.79 3.95
C GLU A 209 -2.31 -9.58 2.65
N ASP A 210 -3.44 -10.29 2.61
CA ASP A 210 -3.81 -11.19 1.51
C ASP A 210 -4.14 -10.49 0.19
N ASP A 211 -4.39 -9.18 0.22
CA ASP A 211 -4.74 -8.33 -0.92
C ASP A 211 -3.53 -7.59 -1.55
N LEU A 212 -2.32 -7.95 -1.15
CA LEU A 212 -1.07 -7.43 -1.71
C LEU A 212 -0.45 -8.41 -2.71
N ILE A 213 -0.34 -7.97 -3.96
CA ILE A 213 0.27 -8.75 -5.04
C ILE A 213 1.72 -8.35 -5.22
N ALA A 214 2.61 -9.33 -5.31
CA ALA A 214 4.03 -9.11 -5.63
C ALA A 214 4.17 -8.50 -7.04
N GLU A 215 4.91 -7.39 -7.15
CA GLU A 215 5.28 -6.79 -8.43
C GLU A 215 6.49 -7.51 -9.06
N ASP A 216 6.66 -7.32 -10.37
CA ASP A 216 7.82 -7.81 -11.09
C ASP A 216 9.10 -7.31 -10.42
N GLN A 217 10.10 -8.19 -10.30
CA GLN A 217 11.39 -7.89 -9.65
C GLN A 217 11.32 -7.65 -8.13
N LEU A 218 10.24 -8.04 -7.44
CA LEU A 218 10.12 -7.95 -5.96
C LEU A 218 11.40 -8.42 -5.25
N LEU A 219 11.87 -9.63 -5.54
CA LEU A 219 13.02 -10.26 -4.89
C LEU A 219 14.33 -9.52 -5.19
N GLN A 220 14.48 -8.99 -6.41
CA GLN A 220 15.63 -8.17 -6.79
C GLN A 220 15.69 -6.88 -5.98
N ARG A 221 14.58 -6.16 -5.88
CA ARG A 221 14.56 -4.91 -5.13
C ARG A 221 14.70 -5.15 -3.62
N MET A 222 14.15 -6.25 -3.09
CA MET A 222 14.41 -6.66 -1.71
C MET A 222 15.90 -6.94 -1.48
N TRP A 223 16.58 -7.62 -2.41
CA TRP A 223 18.03 -7.82 -2.33
C TRP A 223 18.78 -6.49 -2.27
N ASP A 224 18.41 -5.53 -3.11
CA ASP A 224 19.01 -4.20 -3.13
C ASP A 224 18.78 -3.43 -1.82
N ILE A 225 17.60 -3.59 -1.20
CA ILE A 225 17.28 -3.03 0.13
C ILE A 225 18.19 -3.65 1.20
N LEU A 226 18.33 -4.97 1.21
CA LEU A 226 19.18 -5.66 2.19
C LEU A 226 20.67 -5.33 1.99
N ALA A 227 21.11 -5.15 0.75
CA ALA A 227 22.45 -4.69 0.44
C ALA A 227 22.72 -3.26 0.97
N GLN A 228 21.71 -2.39 0.93
CA GLN A 228 21.80 -1.08 1.57
C GLN A 228 21.95 -1.20 3.09
N PHE A 229 21.26 -2.13 3.76
CA PHE A 229 21.42 -2.33 5.21
C PHE A 229 22.81 -2.84 5.58
N ALA A 230 23.39 -3.70 4.73
CA ALA A 230 24.75 -4.17 4.94
C ALA A 230 25.81 -3.05 4.82
N THR A 231 25.53 -1.98 4.06
CA THR A 231 26.48 -0.88 3.81
C THR A 231 26.29 0.32 4.74
N VAL A 232 25.07 0.55 5.22
CA VAL A 232 24.78 1.57 6.22
C VAL A 232 25.28 1.05 7.58
N SER A 233 26.48 1.49 7.99
CA SER A 233 26.87 1.35 9.40
C SER A 233 25.78 2.02 10.24
N PRO A 234 25.15 1.31 11.20
CA PRO A 234 24.18 1.93 12.07
C PRO A 234 24.87 3.12 12.75
N SER A 235 24.45 4.33 12.41
CA SER A 235 24.81 5.49 13.20
C SER A 235 24.35 5.19 14.63
N VAL A 236 25.19 5.47 15.61
CA VAL A 236 25.04 5.15 17.04
C VAL A 236 23.67 5.54 17.64
N GLU A 237 22.85 6.34 16.95
CA GLU A 237 21.62 6.88 17.48
C GLU A 237 20.33 6.08 17.17
N LYS A 238 20.21 5.33 16.06
CA LYS A 238 18.97 4.57 15.73
C LYS A 238 19.22 3.31 14.91
N GLU A 239 18.64 2.20 15.37
CA GLU A 239 18.61 0.92 14.62
C GLU A 239 17.42 0.87 13.65
N ILE A 240 17.56 0.10 12.57
CA ILE A 240 16.49 -0.10 11.58
C ILE A 240 15.38 -0.94 12.22
N GLY A 241 14.19 -0.35 12.35
CA GLY A 241 13.00 -0.98 12.90
C GLY A 241 12.17 -1.72 11.87
N ALA A 242 11.77 -1.00 10.82
CA ALA A 242 10.91 -1.54 9.77
C ALA A 242 11.09 -0.76 8.47
N VAL A 243 10.72 -1.39 7.36
CA VAL A 243 10.77 -0.84 6.02
C VAL A 243 9.40 -1.02 5.42
N VAL A 244 8.87 0.04 4.82
CA VAL A 244 7.51 0.04 4.30
C VAL A 244 7.54 -0.33 2.83
N LEU A 245 6.98 -1.50 2.52
CA LEU A 245 7.00 -2.10 1.18
C LEU A 245 5.76 -1.73 0.36
N TYR A 246 4.74 -1.20 1.04
CA TYR A 246 3.50 -0.77 0.43
C TYR A 246 2.98 0.48 1.15
N LEU A 247 2.53 1.46 0.37
CA LEU A 247 1.84 2.62 0.88
C LEU A 247 0.68 2.95 -0.06
N ARG A 248 -0.53 2.99 0.48
CA ARG A 248 -1.74 3.37 -0.28
C ARG A 248 -1.64 4.81 -0.78
N GLY A 249 -2.11 5.04 -2.00
CA GLY A 249 -2.09 6.36 -2.63
C GLY A 249 -0.74 6.79 -3.20
N VAL A 250 0.24 5.88 -3.26
CA VAL A 250 1.47 6.11 -4.05
C VAL A 250 1.23 5.89 -5.54
N ASP A 251 0.30 5.00 -5.88
CA ASP A 251 -0.46 5.14 -7.11
C ASP A 251 -1.34 6.39 -6.94
N PHE A 252 -0.75 7.55 -7.20
CA PHE A 252 -1.42 8.84 -7.14
C PHE A 252 -2.40 8.94 -8.31
N GLN A 253 -3.47 8.16 -8.24
CA GLN A 253 -4.64 8.26 -9.09
C GLN A 253 -5.59 9.20 -8.37
N PHE A 254 -5.41 10.49 -8.65
CA PHE A 254 -6.23 11.51 -8.07
C PHE A 254 -7.59 11.53 -8.75
N SER A 255 -8.63 11.27 -7.97
CA SER A 255 -9.97 11.75 -8.30
C SER A 255 -10.06 13.25 -8.02
N LEU A 256 -10.82 13.98 -8.84
CA LEU A 256 -11.16 15.38 -8.61
C LEU A 256 -12.00 15.56 -7.33
N SER A 257 -12.57 14.46 -6.80
CA SER A 257 -13.38 14.45 -5.58
C SER A 257 -12.56 14.57 -4.27
N ASP A 258 -11.24 14.33 -4.28
CA ASP A 258 -10.44 14.40 -3.06
C ASP A 258 -10.14 15.85 -2.63
N VAL A 259 -10.66 16.25 -1.47
CA VAL A 259 -10.56 17.61 -0.91
C VAL A 259 -9.11 18.06 -0.69
N THR A 260 -8.22 17.14 -0.29
CA THR A 260 -6.78 17.40 -0.13
C THR A 260 -6.08 17.67 -1.46
N SER A 261 -6.54 17.00 -2.51
CA SER A 261 -6.12 17.16 -3.90
C SER A 261 -6.51 18.54 -4.46
N MET A 262 -7.68 19.06 -4.08
CA MET A 262 -8.16 20.38 -4.46
C MET A 262 -7.36 21.52 -3.80
N TRP A 263 -6.92 21.33 -2.55
CA TRP A 263 -6.06 22.30 -1.86
C TRP A 263 -4.67 22.36 -2.49
N GLU A 264 -4.07 21.20 -2.78
CA GLU A 264 -2.77 21.11 -3.47
C GLU A 264 -2.84 21.75 -4.86
N LEU A 265 -3.88 21.42 -5.63
CA LEU A 265 -4.13 22.00 -6.95
C LEU A 265 -4.26 23.52 -6.86
N SER A 266 -4.98 24.04 -5.87
CA SER A 266 -5.16 25.48 -5.68
C SER A 266 -3.84 26.20 -5.39
N ILE A 267 -3.00 25.63 -4.53
CA ILE A 267 -1.67 26.19 -4.20
C ILE A 267 -0.75 26.19 -5.43
N LEU A 268 -0.66 25.06 -6.14
CA LEU A 268 0.21 24.94 -7.32
C LEU A 268 -0.27 25.87 -8.45
N SER A 269 -1.58 25.92 -8.69
CA SER A 269 -2.18 26.80 -9.69
C SER A 269 -1.95 28.26 -9.35
N PHE A 270 -2.08 28.64 -8.06
CA PHE A 270 -1.81 29.99 -7.60
C PHE A 270 -0.34 30.38 -7.78
N GLY A 271 0.60 29.50 -7.38
CA GLY A 271 2.04 29.71 -7.58
C GLY A 271 2.40 29.89 -9.06
N PHE A 272 1.86 29.03 -9.93
CA PHE A 272 2.09 29.13 -11.38
C PHE A 272 1.46 30.38 -12.00
N THR A 273 0.27 30.76 -11.53
CA THR A 273 -0.40 32.01 -11.93
C THR A 273 0.45 33.22 -11.55
N MET A 274 0.96 33.27 -10.31
CA MET A 274 1.85 34.35 -9.86
C MET A 274 3.15 34.40 -10.65
N LEU A 275 3.70 33.24 -11.03
CA LEU A 275 4.89 33.16 -11.87
C LEU A 275 4.61 33.74 -13.26
N ILE A 276 3.57 33.28 -13.96
CA ILE A 276 3.17 33.81 -15.28
C ILE A 276 2.95 35.32 -15.20
N ILE A 277 2.19 35.76 -14.20
CA ILE A 277 1.91 37.17 -13.94
C ILE A 277 3.23 37.92 -13.73
N SER A 278 4.18 37.42 -12.92
CA SER A 278 5.48 38.08 -12.69
C SER A 278 6.37 38.20 -13.93
N PHE A 279 6.20 37.33 -14.94
CA PHE A 279 6.90 37.44 -16.23
C PHE A 279 6.21 38.39 -17.21
N ILE A 280 4.88 38.51 -17.15
CA ILE A 280 4.09 39.37 -18.04
C ILE A 280 4.01 40.82 -17.51
N LEU A 281 3.97 41.00 -16.18
CA LEU A 281 3.75 42.27 -15.51
C LEU A 281 4.87 43.31 -15.48
N PRO A 282 6.17 43.01 -15.64
CA PRO A 282 7.18 44.04 -15.73
C PRO A 282 6.87 45.05 -16.85
N ARG A 283 6.05 44.66 -17.84
CA ARG A 283 5.57 45.51 -18.93
C ARG A 283 4.19 46.16 -18.71
N TRP A 284 3.45 45.81 -17.64
CA TRP A 284 2.01 46.13 -17.47
C TRP A 284 1.65 46.84 -16.15
N TYR A 285 2.65 47.29 -15.37
CA TYR A 285 2.49 47.85 -14.01
C TYR A 285 1.50 49.02 -13.86
N ARG A 286 1.04 49.67 -14.95
CA ARG A 286 0.17 50.87 -14.90
C ARG A 286 -1.34 50.63 -14.97
N ARG A 287 -1.85 49.39 -15.14
CA ARG A 287 -3.28 49.19 -15.46
C ARG A 287 -4.16 48.43 -14.47
N PHE A 288 -3.65 47.94 -13.33
CA PHE A 288 -4.34 47.02 -12.40
C PHE A 288 -5.66 47.44 -11.70
N CYS A 289 -6.36 48.47 -12.18
CA CYS A 289 -7.63 48.94 -11.59
C CYS A 289 -8.85 48.72 -12.50
N PHE A 290 -8.71 48.03 -13.64
CA PHE A 290 -9.83 47.76 -14.53
C PHE A 290 -10.42 46.34 -14.35
N PRO A 291 -11.75 46.17 -14.44
CA PRO A 291 -12.41 44.87 -14.35
C PRO A 291 -11.90 43.82 -15.36
N SER A 292 -11.37 44.28 -16.50
CA SER A 292 -10.74 43.42 -17.51
C SER A 292 -9.51 42.66 -16.98
N ASP A 293 -8.78 43.23 -16.03
CA ASP A 293 -7.56 42.63 -15.50
C ASP A 293 -7.88 41.52 -14.49
N PHE A 294 -8.99 41.64 -13.76
CA PHE A 294 -9.50 40.57 -12.91
C PHE A 294 -9.94 39.36 -13.72
N ILE A 295 -10.60 39.59 -14.87
CA ILE A 295 -10.96 38.50 -15.79
C ILE A 295 -9.70 37.82 -16.34
N LEU A 296 -8.68 38.59 -16.69
CA LEU A 296 -7.40 38.05 -17.17
C LEU A 296 -6.70 37.20 -16.11
N VAL A 297 -6.59 37.67 -14.87
CA VAL A 297 -6.00 36.91 -13.76
C VAL A 297 -6.78 35.63 -13.50
N PHE A 298 -8.11 35.68 -13.53
CA PHE A 298 -8.97 34.50 -13.36
C PHE A 298 -8.80 33.48 -14.49
N LEU A 299 -8.78 33.92 -15.75
CA LEU A 299 -8.52 33.04 -16.89
C LEU A 299 -7.10 32.45 -16.83
N THR A 300 -6.12 33.23 -16.38
CA THR A 300 -4.74 32.75 -16.19
C THR A 300 -4.67 31.72 -15.06
N PHE A 301 -5.47 31.88 -14.00
CA PHE A 301 -5.59 30.90 -12.94
C PHE A 301 -6.23 29.60 -13.41
N ILE A 302 -7.33 29.67 -14.17
CA ILE A 302 -7.96 28.47 -14.77
C ILE A 302 -6.97 27.77 -15.70
N LEU A 303 -6.30 28.51 -16.57
CA LEU A 303 -5.30 27.94 -17.48
C LEU A 303 -4.14 27.30 -16.70
N SER A 304 -3.70 27.94 -15.62
CA SER A 304 -2.67 27.40 -14.72
C SER A 304 -3.14 26.11 -14.06
N ALA A 305 -4.39 26.06 -13.58
CA ALA A 305 -4.98 24.87 -13.00
C ALA A 305 -5.09 23.73 -14.02
N LEU A 306 -5.48 24.03 -15.26
CA LEU A 306 -5.50 23.04 -16.34
C LEU A 306 -4.09 22.52 -16.65
N ILE A 307 -3.09 23.40 -16.79
CA ILE A 307 -1.70 22.99 -17.06
C ILE A 307 -1.13 22.16 -15.90
N VAL A 308 -1.40 22.56 -14.66
CA VAL A 308 -1.02 21.78 -13.48
C VAL A 308 -1.72 20.43 -13.54
N CYS A 309 -3.04 20.34 -13.74
CA CYS A 309 -3.75 19.07 -13.86
C CYS A 309 -3.20 18.15 -14.95
N PHE A 310 -2.97 18.66 -16.17
CA PHE A 310 -2.65 17.83 -17.33
C PHE A 310 -1.15 17.54 -17.51
N ILE A 311 -0.25 18.44 -17.09
CA ILE A 311 1.19 18.35 -17.39
C ILE A 311 2.04 18.37 -16.11
N GLY A 312 1.75 19.30 -15.20
CA GLY A 312 2.56 19.54 -14.01
C GLY A 312 2.40 18.46 -12.94
N ARG A 313 1.17 18.00 -12.71
CA ARG A 313 0.77 17.19 -11.56
C ARG A 313 1.30 15.76 -11.63
N PRO A 314 1.23 15.02 -12.76
CA PRO A 314 1.86 13.68 -12.86
C PRO A 314 3.38 13.72 -12.70
N ARG A 315 4.04 14.80 -13.13
CA ARG A 315 5.50 14.96 -12.99
C ARG A 315 5.90 15.39 -11.58
N TRP A 316 5.08 16.23 -10.94
CA TRP A 316 5.25 16.67 -9.56
C TRP A 316 5.08 15.52 -8.58
N THR A 317 4.08 14.65 -8.75
CA THR A 317 3.93 13.45 -7.92
C THR A 317 5.08 12.48 -8.10
N ASN A 318 5.52 12.23 -9.33
CA ASN A 318 6.72 11.41 -9.56
C ASN A 318 7.98 12.00 -8.87
N TRP A 319 8.09 13.33 -8.84
CA TRP A 319 9.17 14.02 -8.14
C TRP A 319 9.02 13.97 -6.61
N LEU A 320 7.82 14.16 -6.07
CA LEU A 320 7.51 13.97 -4.64
C LEU A 320 7.76 12.53 -4.20
N LEU A 321 7.40 11.54 -5.04
CA LEU A 321 7.71 10.14 -4.82
C LEU A 321 9.21 9.92 -4.79
N PHE A 322 9.95 10.47 -5.75
CA PHE A 322 11.41 10.42 -5.76
C PHE A 322 12.03 11.05 -4.50
N LEU A 323 11.49 12.16 -3.99
CA LEU A 323 11.94 12.79 -2.75
C LEU A 323 11.57 11.96 -1.51
N SER A 324 10.36 11.43 -1.46
CA SER A 324 9.88 10.59 -0.35
C SER A 324 10.63 9.25 -0.25
N ARG A 325 11.07 8.70 -1.40
CA ARG A 325 11.97 7.53 -1.47
C ARG A 325 13.32 7.79 -0.79
N LYS A 326 13.77 9.05 -0.71
CA LYS A 326 15.09 9.42 -0.19
C LYS A 326 15.10 9.91 1.27
N GLN A 327 13.95 10.15 1.90
CA GLN A 327 13.93 10.75 3.24
C GLN A 327 12.94 10.08 4.19
N SER A 328 13.46 9.57 5.31
CA SER A 328 12.70 9.21 6.51
C SER A 328 11.92 10.39 7.12
N PHE A 329 12.25 11.63 6.71
CA PHE A 329 11.61 12.87 7.18
C PHE A 329 10.12 12.98 6.80
N ALA A 330 9.67 12.44 5.66
CA ALA A 330 8.25 12.48 5.29
C ALA A 330 7.35 11.72 6.27
N TYR A 331 7.88 10.66 6.90
CA TYR A 331 7.19 9.90 7.95
C TYR A 331 7.12 10.62 9.30
N ALA A 332 8.03 11.57 9.57
CA ALA A 332 7.94 12.39 10.78
C ALA A 332 6.71 13.31 10.76
N PHE A 333 6.21 13.66 9.57
CA PHE A 333 5.07 14.58 9.38
C PHE A 333 3.77 13.88 8.98
N ARG A 334 3.82 12.65 8.45
CA ARG A 334 2.65 11.79 8.27
C ARG A 334 2.91 10.41 8.91
N PRO A 335 2.29 10.08 10.06
CA PRO A 335 2.34 8.73 10.57
C PRO A 335 1.81 7.77 9.51
N LEU A 336 2.28 6.52 9.52
CA LEU A 336 1.79 5.44 8.67
C LEU A 336 0.27 5.53 8.57
N ASP A 337 -0.27 5.73 7.37
CA ASP A 337 -1.69 5.54 7.12
C ASP A 337 -2.05 4.07 7.45
N ASP A 338 -3.31 3.75 7.71
CA ASP A 338 -3.74 2.40 8.12
C ASP A 338 -3.20 1.29 7.22
N SER A 339 -3.13 1.59 5.93
CA SER A 339 -2.62 0.75 4.86
C SER A 339 -1.09 0.61 4.81
N GLY A 340 -0.34 1.53 5.41
CA GLY A 340 1.13 1.47 5.45
C GLY A 340 1.66 0.30 6.29
N ALA A 341 0.81 -0.26 7.16
CA ALA A 341 1.09 -1.48 7.92
C ALA A 341 0.56 -2.76 7.26
N SER A 342 0.14 -2.69 5.99
CA SER A 342 -0.28 -3.87 5.22
C SER A 342 0.89 -4.60 4.57
N GLY A 343 2.02 -3.91 4.33
CA GLY A 343 3.25 -4.51 3.78
C GLY A 343 4.52 -3.97 4.43
N LEU A 344 5.16 -4.77 5.29
CA LEU A 344 6.34 -4.38 6.07
C LEU A 344 7.47 -5.41 5.95
N LEU A 345 8.71 -4.95 5.76
CA LEU A 345 9.92 -5.74 5.98
C LEU A 345 10.50 -5.37 7.35
N ILE A 346 10.72 -6.35 8.21
CA ILE A 346 11.09 -6.17 9.60
C ILE A 346 12.24 -7.14 9.93
N PRO A 347 13.34 -6.70 10.55
CA PRO A 347 14.36 -7.62 11.07
C PRO A 347 13.73 -8.60 12.08
N SER A 348 14.07 -9.88 12.03
CA SER A 348 13.46 -10.91 12.88
C SER A 348 13.57 -10.62 14.38
N ALA A 349 14.64 -9.94 14.81
CA ALA A 349 14.78 -9.49 16.20
C ALA A 349 13.70 -8.46 16.61
N VAL A 350 13.44 -7.47 15.76
CA VAL A 350 12.40 -6.46 15.97
C VAL A 350 11.01 -7.09 15.86
N ALA A 351 10.80 -7.96 14.87
CA ALA A 351 9.54 -8.66 14.65
C ALA A 351 9.15 -9.47 15.89
N ARG A 352 10.08 -10.18 16.54
CA ARG A 352 9.81 -10.90 17.80
C ARG A 352 9.25 -9.99 18.88
N SER A 353 9.92 -8.87 19.14
CA SER A 353 9.49 -7.90 20.17
C SER A 353 8.15 -7.26 19.81
N LEU A 354 7.93 -6.94 18.54
CA LEU A 354 6.66 -6.41 18.04
C LEU A 354 5.52 -7.42 18.20
N GLY A 355 5.75 -8.68 17.84
CA GLY A 355 4.76 -9.75 17.97
C GLY A 355 4.32 -9.97 19.43
N GLU A 356 5.27 -10.01 20.37
CA GLU A 356 4.98 -10.09 21.81
C GLU A 356 4.19 -8.86 22.31
N TYR A 357 4.60 -7.66 21.87
CA TYR A 357 3.91 -6.42 22.22
C TYR A 357 2.46 -6.42 21.73
N LEU A 358 2.23 -6.71 20.46
CA LEU A 358 0.89 -6.73 19.86
C LEU A 358 0.00 -7.80 20.48
N TRP A 359 0.55 -8.99 20.74
CA TRP A 359 -0.17 -10.08 21.38
C TRP A 359 -0.54 -9.80 22.84
N GLY A 360 0.25 -8.97 23.53
CA GLY A 360 0.02 -8.56 24.91
C GLY A 360 -0.97 -7.41 25.07
N LEU A 361 -1.52 -6.87 23.98
CA LEU A 361 -2.44 -5.74 24.04
C LEU A 361 -3.77 -6.10 24.70
N ASN A 362 -4.29 -5.18 25.51
CA ASN A 362 -5.60 -5.31 26.13
C ASN A 362 -6.67 -4.62 25.26
N CYS A 363 -7.59 -5.40 24.68
CA CYS A 363 -8.67 -4.87 23.84
C CYS A 363 -9.54 -3.83 24.53
N SER A 364 -9.82 -3.98 25.84
CA SER A 364 -10.67 -3.01 26.54
C SER A 364 -10.05 -1.61 26.60
N GLU A 365 -8.71 -1.53 26.65
CA GLU A 365 -7.98 -0.25 26.66
C GLU A 365 -7.87 0.33 25.24
N LEU A 366 -7.63 -0.52 24.24
CA LEU A 366 -7.60 -0.14 22.82
C LEU A 366 -8.91 0.48 22.35
N ASP A 367 -10.04 -0.17 22.67
CA ASP A 367 -11.37 0.27 22.25
C ASP A 367 -11.75 1.62 22.88
N SER A 368 -11.27 1.89 24.11
CA SER A 368 -11.54 3.14 24.82
C SER A 368 -10.77 4.35 24.28
N ARG A 369 -9.76 4.14 23.42
CA ARG A 369 -8.84 5.18 22.94
C ARG A 369 -8.99 5.52 21.45
N ALA A 370 -10.12 5.26 20.81
CA ALA A 370 -10.35 5.68 19.42
C ALA A 370 -10.08 7.20 19.25
N PRO A 371 -9.22 7.65 18.29
CA PRO A 371 -8.74 6.93 17.09
C PRO A 371 -7.34 6.28 17.21
N PHE A 372 -6.75 6.12 18.40
CA PHE A 372 -5.41 5.54 18.58
C PHE A 372 -5.34 4.00 18.41
N GLY A 373 -6.46 3.33 18.13
CA GLY A 373 -6.55 1.88 17.91
C GLY A 373 -6.19 1.42 16.50
N LEU A 374 -5.74 2.33 15.63
CA LEU A 374 -5.31 2.04 14.27
C LEU A 374 -4.04 1.18 14.23
N LYS A 375 -4.02 0.14 13.40
CA LYS A 375 -2.90 -0.83 13.26
C LYS A 375 -1.57 -0.11 13.07
N SER A 376 -1.54 0.83 12.13
CA SER A 376 -0.36 1.61 11.77
C SER A 376 0.12 2.50 12.93
N ALA A 377 -0.80 3.12 13.67
CA ALA A 377 -0.49 3.99 14.81
C ALA A 377 0.13 3.18 15.97
N VAL A 378 -0.42 2.00 16.26
CA VAL A 378 0.08 1.11 17.32
C VAL A 378 1.49 0.60 16.99
N ILE A 379 1.73 0.16 15.75
CA ILE A 379 3.06 -0.29 15.29
C ILE A 379 4.05 0.89 15.28
N SER A 380 3.65 2.05 14.77
CA SER A 380 4.50 3.26 14.78
C SER A 380 4.88 3.67 16.21
N ASN A 381 3.93 3.61 17.14
CA ASN A 381 4.19 3.95 18.53
C ASN A 381 5.17 2.96 19.17
N PHE A 382 5.02 1.66 18.92
CA PHE A 382 5.99 0.66 19.37
C PHE A 382 7.40 0.98 18.88
N LEU A 383 7.59 1.16 17.56
CA LEU A 383 8.90 1.45 16.97
C LEU A 383 9.51 2.71 17.57
N ARG A 384 8.72 3.78 17.73
CA ARG A 384 9.16 5.03 18.36
C ARG A 384 9.59 4.84 19.80
N THR A 385 8.83 4.09 20.61
CA THR A 385 9.16 3.84 22.02
C THR A 385 10.42 2.98 22.18
N GLN A 386 10.74 2.14 21.20
CA GLN A 386 11.94 1.32 21.17
C GLN A 386 13.14 2.03 20.50
N ASN A 387 13.01 3.32 20.16
CA ASN A 387 14.02 4.10 19.43
C ASN A 387 14.45 3.45 18.09
N LEU A 388 13.50 2.82 17.41
CA LEU A 388 13.69 2.18 16.11
C LEU A 388 13.21 3.10 14.97
N GLU A 389 13.99 3.17 13.89
CA GLU A 389 13.64 3.99 12.72
C GLU A 389 12.81 3.21 11.69
N ILE A 390 11.81 3.87 11.10
CA ILE A 390 11.13 3.38 9.90
C ILE A 390 11.95 3.84 8.70
N TYR A 391 12.67 2.90 8.07
CA TYR A 391 13.64 3.19 7.02
C TYR A 391 13.04 2.99 5.63
N THR A 392 12.95 4.07 4.85
CA THR A 392 12.59 4.14 3.42
C THR A 392 11.22 3.57 2.98
N ILE A 393 10.60 4.27 2.02
CA ILE A 393 9.37 3.85 1.32
C ILE A 393 9.80 3.28 -0.03
N TRP A 394 9.62 1.99 -0.24
CA TRP A 394 9.69 1.36 -1.57
C TRP A 394 8.27 0.92 -1.96
N PRO A 395 7.39 1.87 -2.31
CA PRO A 395 5.94 1.67 -2.27
C PRO A 395 5.40 0.84 -3.44
N THR A 396 6.27 0.34 -4.30
CA THR A 396 5.95 -0.34 -5.56
C THR A 396 6.52 -1.75 -5.59
N LEU A 397 6.76 -2.37 -4.42
CA LEU A 397 7.12 -3.79 -4.32
C LEU A 397 5.88 -4.68 -4.31
N PHE A 398 4.79 -4.12 -3.79
CA PHE A 398 3.49 -4.75 -3.81
C PHE A 398 2.48 -3.77 -4.35
N ARG A 399 1.52 -4.30 -5.08
CA ARG A 399 0.34 -3.58 -5.53
C ARG A 399 -0.87 -4.11 -4.79
N HIS A 400 -1.68 -3.20 -4.28
CA HIS A 400 -2.91 -3.53 -3.60
C HIS A 400 -4.02 -3.78 -4.62
N ARG A 401 -4.77 -4.87 -4.45
CA ARG A 401 -5.89 -5.22 -5.32
C ARG A 401 -7.20 -5.44 -4.56
N GLY A 402 -7.22 -5.21 -3.25
CA GLY A 402 -8.39 -5.45 -2.42
C GLY A 402 -9.45 -4.36 -2.52
N LEU A 403 -10.57 -4.61 -3.20
CA LEU A 403 -11.75 -3.72 -3.18
C LEU A 403 -12.40 -3.67 -1.80
N TYR A 404 -12.29 -4.76 -1.06
CA TYR A 404 -12.80 -4.92 0.28
C TYR A 404 -11.60 -5.03 1.20
N SER A 405 -11.60 -4.36 2.34
CA SER A 405 -10.67 -4.66 3.43
C SER A 405 -11.47 -5.35 4.51
N ILE A 406 -11.11 -6.59 4.89
CA ILE A 406 -11.80 -7.29 6.00
C ILE A 406 -11.71 -6.51 7.32
N TYR A 407 -10.80 -5.54 7.41
CA TYR A 407 -10.52 -4.74 8.60
C TYR A 407 -11.12 -3.34 8.55
N LYS A 408 -11.90 -3.03 7.50
CA LYS A 408 -12.71 -1.81 7.40
C LYS A 408 -14.13 -2.21 7.01
N ASN A 409 -15.13 -1.66 7.68
CA ASN A 409 -16.54 -1.94 7.40
C ASN A 409 -17.05 -1.32 6.08
N ASP A 410 -16.15 -0.86 5.20
CA ASP A 410 -16.47 -0.08 4.02
C ASP A 410 -15.91 -0.75 2.75
N ILE A 411 -16.71 -0.69 1.68
CA ILE A 411 -16.24 -0.94 0.30
C ILE A 411 -15.24 0.16 -0.03
N HIS A 412 -14.03 -0.20 -0.45
CA HIS A 412 -13.12 0.77 -1.03
C HIS A 412 -13.53 1.03 -2.46
N ASP A 413 -13.81 2.30 -2.76
CA ASP A 413 -14.25 2.75 -4.08
C ASP A 413 -13.29 2.23 -5.18
N PRO A 414 -13.77 1.37 -6.10
CA PRO A 414 -12.95 0.82 -7.18
C PRO A 414 -12.37 1.88 -8.12
N HIS A 415 -12.98 3.06 -8.21
CA HIS A 415 -12.50 4.15 -9.06
C HIS A 415 -11.27 4.86 -8.48
N THR A 416 -10.89 4.56 -7.24
CA THR A 416 -9.62 5.00 -6.64
C THR A 416 -8.45 4.03 -6.86
N MET A 417 -8.67 2.90 -7.55
CA MET A 417 -7.68 1.81 -7.74
C MET A 417 -7.24 1.56 -9.20
N ASN A 418 -7.62 2.44 -10.15
CA ASN A 418 -7.36 2.24 -11.59
C ASN A 418 -6.50 3.29 -12.28
#